data_AF-K1UEX1-F1
#
_entry.id   AF-K1UEX1-F1
#
_cell.length_a   1.000
_cell.length_b   1.000
_cell.length_c   1.000
_cell.angle_alpha   90.00
_cell.angle_beta   90.00
_cell.angle_gamma   90.00
#
_symmetry.space_group_name_H-M   'P 1'
#
loop_
_entity.id
_entity.type
_entity.pdbx_description
1 polymer ?
#
loop_
_entity_poly.entity_id
_entity_poly.type
_entity_poly.pdbx_seq_one_letter_code
_entity_poly.pdbx_strand_id
1 'polypeptide(L)'
;RIDLSRAEAVIDVIHSQNEYALSSSVSQLKGRLSDKIRSLREDILYQIAFIESALDDPEHISLEGYPEQLAEKVTGFEKEIQKLLATADNGRLMKEGISTVIVGKPNAGKSSLLNMLLGEDRAIVTEIAGTTRDALHETINLHGISLNMIDTAGIHETQDVVEKIGVERAKKY
;
A
#
# COMPACT_ATOMS: atom_id res chain seq x y z
N ARG A 1 4.00 -9.33 23.41
CA ARG A 1 3.70 -7.92 23.04
C ARG A 1 3.68 -7.84 21.52
N ILE A 2 2.73 -7.10 20.95
CA ILE A 2 2.52 -6.96 19.50
C ILE A 2 3.49 -5.87 18.97
N ASP A 3 4.11 -6.08 17.80
CA ASP A 3 4.91 -5.04 17.12
C ASP A 3 4.04 -4.11 16.27
N LEU A 4 4.61 -2.96 15.83
CA LEU A 4 3.85 -1.92 15.12
C LEU A 4 3.11 -2.47 13.89
N SER A 5 3.78 -3.26 13.06
CA SER A 5 3.18 -3.78 11.82
C SER A 5 1.98 -4.70 12.08
N ARG A 6 2.00 -5.45 13.19
CA ARG A 6 0.88 -6.28 13.62
C ARG A 6 -0.23 -5.45 14.25
N ALA A 7 0.09 -4.37 14.96
CA ALA A 7 -0.90 -3.46 15.51
C ALA A 7 -1.68 -2.72 14.41
N GLU A 8 -0.98 -2.25 13.37
CA GLU A 8 -1.59 -1.68 12.16
C GLU A 8 -2.49 -2.70 11.46
N ALA A 9 -2.04 -3.96 11.35
CA ALA A 9 -2.83 -5.02 10.74
C ALA A 9 -4.16 -5.30 11.48
N VAL A 10 -4.24 -5.09 12.81
CA VAL A 10 -5.51 -5.20 13.55
C VAL A 10 -6.50 -4.13 13.08
N ILE A 11 -6.05 -2.89 12.95
CA ILE A 11 -6.89 -1.77 12.46
C ILE A 11 -7.33 -2.06 11.02
N ASP A 12 -6.40 -2.55 10.19
CA ASP A 12 -6.68 -2.83 8.78
C ASP A 12 -7.67 -4.00 8.58
N VAL A 13 -7.63 -5.03 9.43
CA VAL A 13 -8.62 -6.12 9.41
C VAL A 13 -10.02 -5.59 9.75
N ILE A 14 -10.13 -4.64 10.69
CA ILE A 14 -11.43 -4.06 11.07
C ILE A 14 -12.00 -3.18 9.96
N HIS A 15 -11.14 -2.44 9.25
CA HIS A 15 -11.55 -1.48 8.22
C HIS A 15 -11.48 -2.01 6.78
N SER A 16 -11.07 -3.26 6.55
CA SER A 16 -10.91 -3.81 5.20
C SER A 16 -12.23 -3.78 4.44
N GLN A 17 -12.22 -3.15 3.25
CA GLN A 17 -13.42 -2.99 2.41
C GLN A 17 -13.49 -4.01 1.26
N ASN A 18 -12.46 -4.84 1.11
CA ASN A 18 -12.41 -5.89 0.11
C ASN A 18 -11.60 -7.11 0.58
N GLU A 19 -11.77 -8.23 -0.13
CA GLU A 19 -11.22 -9.53 0.26
C GLU A 19 -9.68 -9.58 0.17
N TYR A 20 -9.09 -8.91 -0.82
CA TYR A 20 -7.63 -8.86 -0.97
C TYR A 20 -6.97 -8.05 0.15
N ALA A 21 -7.55 -6.91 0.51
CA ALA A 21 -7.12 -6.11 1.65
C ALA A 21 -7.19 -6.92 2.95
N LEU A 22 -8.33 -7.59 3.20
CA LEU A 22 -8.51 -8.44 4.38
C LEU A 22 -7.46 -9.57 4.44
N SER A 23 -7.27 -10.29 3.34
CA SER A 23 -6.29 -11.38 3.24
C SER A 23 -4.86 -10.89 3.51
N SER A 24 -4.50 -9.74 2.95
CA SER A 24 -3.20 -9.09 3.18
C SER A 24 -3.02 -8.70 4.66
N SER A 25 -4.02 -8.05 5.26
CA SER A 25 -4.00 -7.65 6.67
C SER A 25 -3.92 -8.86 7.61
N VAL A 26 -4.62 -9.95 7.32
CA VAL A 26 -4.51 -11.22 8.09
C VAL A 26 -3.10 -11.80 7.97
N SER A 27 -2.48 -11.75 6.79
CA SER A 27 -1.11 -12.20 6.56
C SER A 27 -0.09 -11.39 7.38
N GLN A 28 -0.28 -10.07 7.46
CA GLN A 28 0.54 -9.16 8.26
C GLN A 28 0.31 -9.34 9.76
N LEU A 29 -0.94 -9.55 10.18
CA LEU A 29 -1.29 -9.85 11.57
C LEU A 29 -0.64 -11.15 12.07
N LYS A 30 -0.54 -12.16 11.18
CA LYS A 30 0.22 -13.40 11.44
C LYS A 30 1.73 -13.16 11.60
N GLY A 31 2.23 -11.97 11.23
CA GLY A 31 3.59 -11.54 11.50
C GLY A 31 4.57 -11.71 10.35
N ARG A 32 4.11 -12.04 9.13
CA ARG A 32 5.02 -12.34 8.01
C ARG A 32 6.00 -11.22 7.71
N LEU A 33 5.54 -9.96 7.75
CA LEU A 33 6.40 -8.80 7.57
C LEU A 33 7.37 -8.65 8.75
N SER A 34 6.87 -8.72 9.99
CA SER A 34 7.68 -8.66 11.21
C SER A 34 8.80 -9.69 11.19
N ASP A 35 8.49 -10.93 10.81
CA ASP A 35 9.42 -12.06 10.80
C ASP A 35 10.50 -11.86 9.74
N LYS A 36 10.13 -11.34 8.55
CA LYS A 36 11.08 -11.03 7.48
C LYS A 36 12.04 -9.90 7.89
N ILE A 37 11.52 -8.82 8.46
CA ILE A 37 12.34 -7.70 8.96
C ILE A 37 13.25 -8.16 10.10
N ARG A 38 12.73 -9.00 11.00
CA ARG A 38 13.51 -9.55 12.10
C ARG A 38 14.67 -10.40 11.63
N SER A 39 14.45 -11.29 10.67
CA SER A 39 15.49 -12.13 10.07
C SER A 39 16.59 -11.28 9.43
N LEU A 40 16.25 -10.29 8.61
CA LEU A 40 17.23 -9.37 8.02
C LEU A 40 18.03 -8.63 9.10
N ARG A 41 17.35 -8.15 10.14
CA ARG A 41 18.01 -7.46 11.25
C ARG A 41 18.97 -8.37 12.02
N GLU A 42 18.58 -9.63 12.27
CA GLU A 42 19.43 -10.60 12.96
C GLU A 42 20.72 -10.87 12.17
N ASP A 43 20.63 -11.00 10.84
CA ASP A 43 21.80 -11.21 9.98
C ASP A 43 22.73 -9.98 9.94
N ILE A 44 22.15 -8.77 9.91
CA ILE A 44 22.90 -7.51 9.95
C ILE A 44 23.61 -7.36 11.30
N LEU A 45 22.91 -7.61 12.40
CA LEU A 45 23.47 -7.56 13.76
C LEU A 45 24.62 -8.56 13.93
N TYR A 46 24.51 -9.75 13.33
CA TYR A 46 25.61 -10.69 13.30
C TYR A 46 26.85 -10.11 12.61
N GLN A 47 26.67 -9.47 11.43
CA GLN A 47 27.83 -8.88 10.73
C GLN A 47 28.47 -7.76 11.55
N ILE A 48 27.65 -6.93 12.21
CA ILE A 48 28.12 -5.86 13.10
C ILE A 48 28.91 -6.45 14.27
N ALA A 49 28.36 -7.46 14.96
CA ALA A 49 29.02 -8.09 16.10
C ALA A 49 30.36 -8.74 15.73
N PHE A 50 30.44 -9.34 14.54
CA PHE A 50 31.70 -9.91 14.03
C PHE A 50 32.75 -8.82 13.79
N ILE A 51 32.36 -7.72 13.13
CA ILE A 51 33.26 -6.59 12.88
C ILE A 51 33.74 -6.00 14.22
N GLU A 52 32.83 -5.77 15.16
CA GLU A 52 33.15 -5.22 16.48
C GLU A 52 34.15 -6.12 17.22
N SER A 53 33.92 -7.43 17.22
CA SER A 53 34.83 -8.39 17.86
C SER A 53 36.22 -8.36 17.24
N ALA A 54 36.32 -8.21 15.91
CA ALA A 54 37.58 -8.11 15.21
C ALA A 54 38.33 -6.80 15.45
N LEU A 55 37.59 -5.71 15.70
CA LEU A 55 38.18 -4.43 16.09
C LEU A 55 38.69 -4.46 17.53
N ASP A 56 37.98 -5.17 18.43
CA ASP A 56 38.37 -5.32 19.83
C ASP A 56 39.58 -6.27 20.01
N ASP A 57 39.73 -7.29 19.16
CA ASP A 57 40.80 -8.29 19.24
C ASP A 57 41.41 -8.66 17.87
N PRO A 58 42.21 -7.75 17.28
CA PRO A 58 42.78 -7.94 15.94
C PRO A 58 43.88 -9.01 15.87
N GLU A 59 44.43 -9.44 17.02
CA GLU A 59 45.46 -10.50 17.07
C GLU A 59 44.85 -11.90 16.87
N HIS A 60 43.58 -12.07 17.28
CA HIS A 60 42.88 -13.35 17.23
C HIS A 60 41.79 -13.43 16.16
N ILE A 61 41.31 -12.29 15.64
CA ILE A 61 40.22 -12.24 14.65
C ILE A 61 40.66 -11.45 13.42
N SER A 62 40.87 -12.16 12.31
CA SER A 62 41.22 -11.56 11.02
C SER A 62 39.99 -11.16 10.22
N LEU A 63 40.05 -9.97 9.61
CA LEU A 63 39.07 -9.47 8.63
C LEU A 63 39.49 -9.72 7.17
N GLU A 64 40.55 -10.49 6.93
CA GLU A 64 41.04 -10.75 5.58
C GLU A 64 39.97 -11.45 4.71
N GLY A 65 39.67 -10.88 3.55
CA GLY A 65 38.61 -11.39 2.65
C GLY A 65 37.18 -11.20 3.16
N TYR A 66 37.00 -10.58 4.34
CA TYR A 66 35.69 -10.30 4.90
C TYR A 66 34.93 -9.17 4.18
N PRO A 67 35.58 -8.08 3.70
CA PRO A 67 34.89 -7.05 2.93
C PRO A 67 34.12 -7.58 1.72
N GLU A 68 34.70 -8.54 0.98
CA GLU A 68 34.07 -9.17 -0.18
C GLU A 68 32.86 -10.03 0.24
N GLN A 69 33.01 -10.83 1.30
CA GLN A 69 31.90 -11.61 1.86
C GLN A 69 30.77 -10.72 2.37
N LEU A 70 31.11 -9.61 3.02
CA LEU A 70 30.15 -8.63 3.51
C LEU A 70 29.41 -7.97 2.35
N ALA A 71 30.11 -7.61 1.27
CA ALA A 71 29.51 -7.02 0.08
C ALA A 71 28.47 -7.94 -0.58
N GLU A 72 28.74 -9.25 -0.65
CA GLU A 72 27.78 -10.24 -1.14
C GLU A 72 26.53 -10.32 -0.24
N LYS A 73 26.72 -10.34 1.08
CA LYS A 73 25.60 -10.35 2.05
C LYS A 73 24.75 -9.09 1.97
N VAL A 74 25.39 -7.92 1.94
CA VAL A 74 24.71 -6.62 1.80
C VAL A 74 23.90 -6.58 0.51
N THR A 75 24.48 -7.02 -0.61
CA THR A 75 23.78 -7.14 -1.89
C THR A 75 22.57 -8.08 -1.77
N GLY A 76 22.70 -9.17 -1.00
CA GLY A 76 21.59 -10.07 -0.67
C GLY A 76 20.47 -9.35 0.11
N PHE A 77 20.81 -8.59 1.14
CA PHE A 77 19.85 -7.82 1.94
C PHE A 77 19.13 -6.78 1.09
N GLU A 78 19.86 -6.04 0.26
CA GLU A 78 19.29 -5.05 -0.67
C GLU A 78 18.28 -5.68 -1.62
N LYS A 79 18.60 -6.84 -2.20
CA LYS A 79 17.67 -7.57 -3.09
C LYS A 79 16.40 -7.99 -2.37
N GLU A 80 16.50 -8.47 -1.14
CA GLU A 80 15.32 -8.86 -0.35
C GLU A 80 14.46 -7.64 0.01
N ILE A 81 15.07 -6.52 0.37
CA ILE A 81 14.36 -5.26 0.64
C ILE A 81 13.69 -4.74 -0.63
N GLN A 82 14.39 -4.77 -1.78
CA GLN A 82 13.83 -4.37 -3.07
C GLN A 82 12.62 -5.20 -3.47
N LYS A 83 12.63 -6.52 -3.21
CA LYS A 83 11.44 -7.37 -3.44
C LYS A 83 10.25 -6.94 -2.58
N LEU A 84 10.48 -6.60 -1.31
CA LEU A 84 9.41 -6.10 -0.43
C LEU A 84 8.85 -4.77 -0.96
N LEU A 85 9.74 -3.83 -1.31
CA LEU A 85 9.35 -2.52 -1.85
C LEU A 85 8.58 -2.64 -3.16
N ALA A 86 8.98 -3.55 -4.05
CA ALA A 86 8.30 -3.77 -5.33
C ALA A 86 6.82 -4.21 -5.18
N THR A 87 6.44 -4.73 -4.01
CA THR A 87 5.05 -5.12 -3.73
C THR A 87 4.24 -4.05 -3.00
N ALA A 88 4.89 -2.96 -2.55
CA ALA A 88 4.26 -1.96 -1.71
C ALA A 88 3.14 -1.20 -2.43
N ASP A 89 3.36 -0.79 -3.69
CA ASP A 89 2.35 -0.06 -4.48
C ASP A 89 1.11 -0.92 -4.73
N ASN A 90 1.31 -2.19 -5.08
CA ASN A 90 0.20 -3.13 -5.26
C ASN A 90 -0.55 -3.34 -3.95
N GLY A 91 0.16 -3.51 -2.83
CA GLY A 91 -0.46 -3.63 -1.50
C GLY A 91 -1.26 -2.38 -1.14
N ARG A 92 -0.75 -1.20 -1.47
CA ARG A 92 -1.44 0.08 -1.28
C ARG A 92 -2.71 0.17 -2.10
N LEU A 93 -2.67 -0.14 -3.39
CA LEU A 93 -3.85 -0.15 -4.27
C LEU A 93 -4.92 -1.14 -3.80
N MET A 94 -4.52 -2.31 -3.30
CA MET A 94 -5.46 -3.29 -2.75
C MET A 94 -6.12 -2.79 -1.46
N LYS A 95 -5.38 -2.05 -0.62
CA LYS A 95 -5.87 -1.51 0.66
C LYS A 95 -6.74 -0.27 0.48
N GLU A 96 -6.28 0.70 -0.30
CA GLU A 96 -6.93 2.00 -0.51
C GLU A 96 -8.03 1.94 -1.57
N GLY A 97 -8.01 0.95 -2.46
CA GLY A 97 -8.85 0.91 -3.66
C GLY A 97 -8.24 1.71 -4.82
N ILE A 98 -8.79 1.49 -6.01
CA ILE A 98 -8.32 2.12 -7.25
C ILE A 98 -9.19 3.33 -7.58
N SER A 99 -8.60 4.53 -7.60
CA SER A 99 -9.28 5.73 -8.07
C SER A 99 -9.72 5.57 -9.52
N THR A 100 -11.04 5.61 -9.74
CA THR A 100 -11.66 5.24 -11.01
C THR A 100 -12.59 6.35 -11.48
N VAL A 101 -12.46 6.73 -12.75
CA VAL A 101 -13.28 7.75 -13.40
C VAL A 101 -13.93 7.18 -14.66
N ILE A 102 -15.21 7.49 -14.88
CA ILE A 102 -15.93 7.13 -16.11
C ILE A 102 -15.89 8.31 -17.07
N VAL A 103 -15.21 8.16 -18.21
CA VAL A 103 -15.10 9.20 -19.25
C VAL A 103 -15.97 8.86 -20.45
N GLY A 104 -16.59 9.87 -21.06
CA GLY A 104 -17.46 9.69 -22.22
C GLY A 104 -18.19 10.95 -22.62
N LYS A 105 -18.69 10.97 -23.87
CA LYS A 105 -19.44 12.11 -24.45
C LYS A 105 -20.64 12.51 -23.56
N PRO A 106 -21.14 13.76 -23.66
CA PRO A 106 -22.42 14.14 -23.07
C PRO A 106 -23.52 13.14 -23.45
N ASN A 107 -24.40 12.80 -22.50
CA ASN A 107 -25.50 11.83 -22.68
C ASN A 107 -25.09 10.39 -23.06
N ALA A 108 -23.80 10.02 -22.94
CA ALA A 108 -23.32 8.65 -23.22
C ALA A 108 -23.74 7.58 -22.18
N GLY A 109 -24.65 7.90 -21.25
CA GLY A 109 -25.11 6.97 -20.23
C GLY A 109 -24.19 6.78 -19.03
N LYS A 110 -23.21 7.66 -18.81
CA LYS A 110 -22.24 7.56 -17.69
C LYS A 110 -22.91 7.44 -16.32
N SER A 111 -23.85 8.32 -16.01
CA SER A 111 -24.59 8.31 -14.74
C SER A 111 -25.47 7.06 -14.59
N SER A 112 -26.05 6.58 -15.70
CA SER A 112 -26.83 5.33 -15.70
C SER A 112 -25.94 4.12 -15.40
N LEU A 113 -24.74 4.06 -15.98
CA LEU A 113 -23.76 3.01 -15.70
C LEU A 113 -23.29 3.06 -14.25
N LEU A 114 -22.93 4.24 -13.75
CA LEU A 114 -22.52 4.43 -12.35
C LEU A 114 -23.62 3.95 -11.39
N ASN A 115 -24.87 4.40 -11.59
CA ASN A 115 -25.99 4.00 -10.75
C ASN A 115 -26.26 2.48 -10.79
N MET A 116 -26.08 1.85 -11.95
CA MET A 116 -26.22 0.40 -12.08
C MET A 116 -25.13 -0.32 -11.26
N LEU A 117 -23.87 0.10 -11.39
CA LEU A 117 -22.74 -0.45 -10.64
C LEU A 117 -22.88 -0.23 -9.12
N LEU A 118 -23.43 0.92 -8.70
CA LEU A 118 -23.68 1.25 -7.30
C LEU A 118 -24.83 0.43 -6.69
N GLY A 119 -25.79 0.00 -7.51
CA GLY A 119 -26.94 -0.80 -7.08
C GLY A 119 -26.64 -2.29 -6.90
N GLU A 120 -25.65 -2.82 -7.63
CA GLU A 120 -25.30 -4.25 -7.58
C GLU A 120 -24.18 -4.56 -6.57
N ASP A 121 -23.18 -3.68 -6.39
CA ASP A 121 -21.92 -4.02 -5.71
C ASP A 121 -21.43 -2.96 -4.69
N ARG A 122 -22.35 -2.47 -3.85
CA ARG A 122 -22.05 -1.41 -2.88
C ARG A 122 -21.16 -1.92 -1.74
N ALA A 123 -19.92 -1.44 -1.65
CA ALA A 123 -19.13 -1.52 -0.43
C ALA A 123 -19.63 -0.42 0.51
N ILE A 124 -20.31 -0.78 1.61
CA ILE A 124 -20.83 0.20 2.57
C ILE A 124 -19.63 0.85 3.28
N VAL A 125 -19.21 2.03 2.84
CA VAL A 125 -18.29 2.88 3.58
C VAL A 125 -19.13 3.79 4.47
N THR A 126 -19.02 3.58 5.77
CA THR A 126 -19.82 4.30 6.76
C THR A 126 -19.35 5.75 6.87
N GLU A 127 -20.29 6.69 6.87
CA GLU A 127 -20.05 8.08 7.21
C GLU A 127 -19.69 8.21 8.70
N ILE A 128 -18.40 8.10 9.04
CA ILE A 128 -17.92 8.67 10.28
C ILE A 128 -17.53 10.11 9.95
N ALA A 129 -18.40 11.05 10.31
CA ALA A 129 -18.17 12.47 10.11
C ALA A 129 -16.83 12.89 10.74
N GLY A 130 -15.89 13.37 9.92
CA GLY A 130 -14.69 14.06 10.40
C GLY A 130 -13.32 13.64 9.87
N THR A 131 -13.17 12.66 8.98
CA THR A 131 -11.84 12.31 8.44
C THR A 131 -11.61 12.90 7.04
N THR A 132 -10.99 14.09 7.04
CA THR A 132 -10.29 14.80 5.95
C THR A 132 -10.82 14.64 4.50
N ARG A 133 -11.60 15.67 4.13
CA ARG A 133 -11.65 16.37 2.82
C ARG A 133 -12.25 15.62 1.61
N ASP A 134 -13.57 15.70 1.55
CA ASP A 134 -14.32 16.34 0.44
C ASP A 134 -14.03 15.85 -0.99
N ALA A 135 -14.63 14.70 -1.32
CA ALA A 135 -15.58 14.55 -2.41
C ALA A 135 -16.48 13.35 -2.05
N LEU A 136 -17.75 13.36 -2.47
CA LEU A 136 -18.63 12.19 -2.40
C LEU A 136 -18.05 11.08 -3.29
N HIS A 137 -17.09 10.33 -2.74
CA HIS A 137 -16.49 9.17 -3.39
C HIS A 137 -17.36 7.96 -3.08
N GLU A 138 -18.07 7.45 -4.08
CA GLU A 138 -18.75 6.17 -3.96
C GLU A 138 -17.76 5.03 -4.26
N THR A 139 -17.81 3.94 -3.48
CA THR A 139 -16.92 2.79 -3.67
C THR A 139 -17.73 1.59 -4.17
N ILE A 140 -17.32 1.02 -5.31
CA ILE A 140 -17.87 -0.24 -5.83
C ILE A 140 -16.88 -1.36 -5.60
N ASN A 141 -17.37 -2.55 -5.26
CA ASN A 141 -16.54 -3.75 -5.18
C ASN A 141 -16.68 -4.55 -6.47
N LEU A 142 -15.66 -4.52 -7.32
CA LEU A 142 -15.65 -5.29 -8.56
C LEU A 142 -14.68 -6.47 -8.42
N HIS A 143 -15.22 -7.69 -8.35
CA HIS A 143 -14.44 -8.93 -8.23
C HIS A 143 -13.41 -8.93 -7.08
N GLY A 144 -13.80 -8.37 -5.93
CA GLY A 144 -12.93 -8.28 -4.75
C GLY A 144 -11.98 -7.10 -4.77
N ILE A 145 -12.04 -6.20 -5.75
CA ILE A 145 -11.24 -4.97 -5.82
C ILE A 145 -12.15 -3.77 -5.56
N SER A 146 -11.76 -2.89 -4.63
CA SER A 146 -12.44 -1.62 -4.41
C SER A 146 -12.09 -0.63 -5.52
N LEU A 147 -13.10 -0.10 -6.22
CA LEU A 147 -12.95 1.02 -7.14
C LEU A 147 -13.57 2.26 -6.50
N ASN A 148 -12.73 3.26 -6.27
CA ASN A 148 -13.15 4.54 -5.69
C ASN A 148 -13.63 5.43 -6.84
N MET A 149 -14.94 5.46 -7.04
CA MET A 149 -15.57 6.21 -8.11
C MET A 149 -15.47 7.70 -7.81
N ILE A 150 -14.88 8.43 -8.74
CA ILE A 150 -14.86 9.88 -8.72
C ILE A 150 -16.13 10.32 -9.45
N ASP A 151 -17.08 10.91 -8.71
CA ASP A 151 -18.35 11.34 -9.30
C ASP A 151 -18.09 12.35 -10.44
N THR A 152 -18.60 12.00 -11.62
CA THR A 152 -18.59 12.87 -12.80
C THR A 152 -19.96 13.44 -13.13
N ALA A 153 -21.01 13.02 -12.41
CA ALA A 153 -22.39 13.45 -12.61
C ALA A 153 -22.69 14.76 -11.85
N GLY A 154 -22.08 15.00 -10.68
CA GLY A 154 -22.08 16.30 -10.00
C GLY A 154 -21.15 17.36 -10.61
N ILE A 155 -20.35 17.00 -11.62
CA ILE A 155 -19.39 17.90 -12.30
C ILE A 155 -20.08 18.91 -13.23
N HIS A 156 -21.37 18.74 -13.52
CA HIS A 156 -22.15 19.71 -14.27
C HIS A 156 -22.93 20.64 -13.34
N GLU A 157 -22.25 21.49 -12.55
CA GLU A 157 -22.77 22.82 -12.13
C GLU A 157 -21.80 23.72 -11.33
N THR A 158 -20.50 23.45 -11.26
CA THR A 158 -19.55 24.31 -10.52
C THR A 158 -18.44 24.87 -11.39
N GLN A 159 -18.25 26.20 -11.38
CA GLN A 159 -17.11 26.89 -12.00
C GLN A 159 -15.81 26.69 -11.19
N ASP A 160 -15.52 25.47 -10.74
CA ASP A 160 -14.45 25.26 -9.76
C ASP A 160 -13.09 25.07 -10.43
N VAL A 161 -12.14 25.91 -10.03
CA VAL A 161 -10.77 25.96 -10.55
C VAL A 161 -10.01 24.66 -10.24
N VAL A 162 -10.40 23.96 -9.17
CA VAL A 162 -9.83 22.66 -8.77
C VAL A 162 -10.12 21.56 -9.80
N GLU A 163 -11.22 21.68 -10.54
CA GLU A 163 -11.69 20.69 -11.51
C GLU A 163 -10.88 20.73 -12.82
N LYS A 164 -10.53 21.94 -13.30
CA LYS A 164 -9.58 22.11 -14.42
C LYS A 164 -8.26 21.42 -14.12
N ILE A 165 -7.79 21.52 -12.87
CA ILE A 165 -6.56 20.88 -12.43
C ILE A 165 -6.69 19.36 -12.42
N GLY A 166 -7.85 18.82 -12.03
CA GLY A 166 -8.15 17.38 -12.07
C GLY A 166 -8.16 16.81 -13.48
N VAL A 167 -8.86 17.46 -14.42
CA VAL A 167 -8.90 17.05 -15.83
C VAL A 167 -7.55 17.23 -16.52
N GLU A 168 -6.81 18.31 -16.22
CA GLU A 168 -5.46 18.50 -16.75
C GLU A 168 -4.46 17.48 -16.18
N ARG A 169 -4.61 17.05 -14.92
CA ARG A 169 -3.82 15.94 -14.36
C ARG A 169 -4.15 14.62 -15.03
N ALA A 170 -5.43 14.31 -15.23
CA ALA A 170 -5.86 13.07 -15.88
C ALA A 170 -5.43 13.00 -17.36
N LYS A 171 -5.24 14.14 -18.04
CA LYS A 171 -4.69 14.22 -19.41
C LYS A 171 -3.17 14.14 -19.49
N LYS A 172 -2.46 14.29 -18.37
CA LYS A 172 -0.98 14.22 -18.29
C LYS A 172 -0.44 12.85 -17.89
N TYR A 173 -1.33 11.96 -17.43
CA TYR A 173 -1.09 10.52 -17.36
C TYR A 173 -1.56 9.86 -18.65
#